data_AF-A0A1T3BKA8-F1
#
_entry.id   AF-A0A1T3BKA8-F1
#
_cell.length_a   1.000
_cell.length_b   1.000
_cell.length_c   1.000
_cell.angle_alpha   90.00
_cell.angle_beta   90.00
_cell.angle_gamma   90.00
#
_symmetry.space_group_name_H-M   'P 1'
#
loop_
_entity.id
_entity.type
_entity.pdbx_description
1 polymer ?
#
loop_
_entity_poly.entity_id
_entity_poly.type
_entity_poly.pdbx_seq_one_letter_code
_entity_poly.pdbx_strand_id
1 'polypeptide(L)'
;MEFLYFYGYIALKLVVGLAAFLLILRTTGRGNLSQMTPVDLVSNFVMGGIIGGVIYNPSISSIQLLLVLFIWQTLITFLNFFARHSVFFTGLLREGMLY
;
A
#
# COMPACT_ATOMS: atom_id res chain seq x y z
N MET A 1 -8.32 -1.11 -32.76
CA MET A 1 -7.55 0.05 -32.26
C MET A 1 -7.94 0.40 -30.83
N GLU A 2 -9.23 0.67 -30.56
CA GLU A 2 -9.79 0.93 -29.21
C GLU A 2 -9.31 -0.02 -28.10
N PHE A 3 -9.35 -1.33 -28.34
CA PHE A 3 -8.87 -2.34 -27.38
C PHE A 3 -7.38 -2.21 -27.05
N LEU A 4 -6.54 -1.91 -28.04
CA LEU A 4 -5.10 -1.77 -27.86
C LEU A 4 -4.78 -0.54 -26.99
N TYR A 5 -5.52 0.56 -27.17
CA TYR A 5 -5.42 1.75 -26.33
C TYR A 5 -5.86 1.48 -24.89
N PHE A 6 -6.96 0.74 -24.71
CA PHE A 6 -7.45 0.38 -23.38
C PHE A 6 -6.45 -0.47 -22.59
N TYR A 7 -5.96 -1.57 -23.17
CA TYR A 7 -4.97 -2.42 -22.51
C TYR A 7 -3.61 -1.74 -22.35
N GLY A 8 -3.19 -0.92 -23.32
CA GLY A 8 -1.98 -0.11 -23.22
C GLY A 8 -2.04 0.90 -22.08
N TYR A 9 -3.19 1.54 -21.88
CA TYR A 9 -3.41 2.47 -20.77
C TYR A 9 -3.40 1.78 -19.41
N ILE A 10 -3.99 0.58 -19.31
CA ILE A 10 -3.92 -0.26 -18.10
C ILE A 10 -2.48 -0.68 -17.81
N ALA A 11 -1.71 -1.10 -18.83
CA ALA A 11 -0.31 -1.47 -18.67
C ALA A 11 0.54 -0.28 -18.17
N LEU A 12 0.29 0.92 -18.68
CA LEU A 12 0.95 2.14 -18.21
C LEU A 12 0.60 2.46 -16.75
N LYS A 13 -0.68 2.34 -16.37
CA LYS A 13 -1.12 2.47 -14.97
C LYS A 13 -0.47 1.44 -14.06
N LEU A 14 -0.31 0.19 -14.52
CA LEU A 14 0.39 -0.88 -13.80
C LEU A 14 1.85 -0.51 -13.53
N VAL A 15 2.57 -0.04 -14.54
CA VAL A 15 3.99 0.36 -14.38
C VAL A 15 4.11 1.54 -13.41
N VAL A 16 3.23 2.54 -13.53
CA VAL A 16 3.21 3.70 -12.61
C VAL A 16 2.88 3.26 -11.18
N GLY A 17 1.86 2.42 -11.01
CA GLY A 17 1.47 1.89 -9.70
C GLY A 17 2.55 1.03 -9.05
N LEU A 18 3.23 0.19 -9.83
CA LEU A 18 4.38 -0.59 -9.36
C LEU A 18 5.55 0.32 -8.96
N ALA A 19 5.89 1.31 -9.78
CA ALA A 19 6.95 2.27 -9.45
C ALA A 19 6.66 3.05 -8.16
N ALA A 20 5.42 3.51 -7.99
CA ALA A 20 4.97 4.19 -6.78
C ALA A 20 5.02 3.26 -5.56
N PHE A 21 4.57 2.01 -5.70
CA PHE A 21 4.63 1.00 -4.64
C PHE A 21 6.08 0.72 -4.21
N LEU A 22 6.99 0.55 -5.17
CA LEU A 22 8.42 0.33 -4.90
C LEU A 22 9.06 1.53 -4.20
N LEU A 23 8.72 2.76 -4.60
CA LEU A 23 9.18 3.97 -3.93
C LEU A 23 8.72 4.01 -2.47
N ILE A 24 7.44 3.73 -2.22
CA ILE A 24 6.84 3.69 -0.88
C ILE A 24 7.52 2.64 0.00
N LEU A 25 7.76 1.45 -0.54
CA LEU A 25 8.52 0.39 0.12
C LEU A 25 9.94 0.84 0.47
N ARG A 26 10.61 1.52 -0.47
CA ARG A 26 11.97 2.03 -0.27
C ARG A 26 12.03 3.10 0.81
N THR A 27 11.08 4.04 0.85
CA THR A 27 10.98 5.05 1.92
C THR A 27 10.69 4.44 3.28
N THR A 28 10.06 3.26 3.32
CA THR A 28 9.78 2.55 4.57
C THR A 28 11.00 1.78 5.10
N GLY A 29 12.11 1.70 4.33
CA GLY A 29 13.39 1.13 4.79
C GLY A 29 13.42 -0.39 4.91
N ARG A 30 12.36 -1.09 4.50
CA ARG A 30 12.18 -2.55 4.64
C ARG A 30 12.27 -3.27 3.30
N GLY A 31 13.40 -3.09 2.61
CA GLY A 31 13.63 -3.62 1.27
C GLY A 31 13.67 -5.15 1.17
N ASN A 32 13.67 -5.88 2.29
CA ASN A 32 13.59 -7.34 2.33
C ASN A 32 12.23 -7.77 2.92
N LEU A 33 11.49 -8.58 2.16
CA LEU A 33 10.26 -9.26 2.58
C LEU A 33 10.45 -10.01 3.91
N SER A 34 11.66 -10.46 4.23
CA SER A 34 11.99 -11.21 5.46
C SER A 34 12.01 -10.37 6.75
N GLN A 35 11.97 -9.03 6.67
CA GLN A 35 11.98 -8.14 7.84
C GLN A 35 10.67 -7.34 7.98
N MET A 36 9.63 -7.73 7.25
CA MET A 36 8.30 -7.14 7.39
C MET A 36 7.63 -7.65 8.67
N THR A 37 7.06 -6.76 9.47
CA THR A 37 6.21 -7.17 10.58
C THR A 37 4.85 -7.62 10.04
N PRO A 38 4.06 -8.40 10.81
CA PRO A 38 2.71 -8.79 10.38
C PRO A 38 1.82 -7.59 10.01
N VAL A 39 1.98 -6.47 10.71
CA VAL A 39 1.25 -5.21 10.42
C VAL A 39 1.66 -4.63 9.07
N ASP A 40 2.95 -4.67 8.73
CA ASP A 40 3.41 -4.20 7.41
C ASP A 40 2.91 -5.10 6.29
N LEU A 41 2.81 -6.41 6.55
CA LEU A 41 2.29 -7.37 5.59
C LEU A 41 0.82 -7.08 5.25
N VAL A 42 -0.01 -6.84 6.27
CA VAL A 42 -1.41 -6.45 6.11
C VAL A 42 -1.53 -5.11 5.39
N SER A 43 -0.73 -4.11 5.78
CA SER A 43 -0.74 -2.79 5.13
C SER A 43 -0.39 -2.88 3.64
N ASN A 44 0.64 -3.66 3.29
CA ASN A 44 1.06 -3.87 1.90
C ASN A 44 0.01 -4.67 1.10
N PHE A 45 -0.68 -5.62 1.73
CA PHE A 45 -1.77 -6.35 1.10
C PHE A 45 -2.95 -5.43 0.76
N VAL A 46 -3.39 -4.59 1.70
CA VAL A 46 -4.48 -3.64 1.46
C VAL A 46 -4.09 -2.63 0.38
N MET A 47 -2.85 -2.14 0.40
CA MET A 47 -2.31 -1.26 -0.63
C MET A 47 -2.34 -1.92 -2.03
N GLY A 48 -1.98 -3.21 -2.12
CA GLY A 48 -2.08 -4.00 -3.35
C GLY A 48 -3.53 -4.10 -3.85
N GLY A 49 -4.50 -4.27 -2.96
CA GLY A 49 -5.93 -4.26 -3.28
C GLY A 49 -6.43 -2.92 -3.81
N ILE A 50 -5.99 -1.81 -3.21
CA ILE A 50 -6.31 -0.44 -3.67
C ILE A 50 -5.74 -0.21 -5.07
N ILE A 51 -4.46 -0.54 -5.28
CA ILE A 51 -3.80 -0.41 -6.59
C ILE A 51 -4.54 -1.25 -7.64
N GLY A 52 -4.86 -2.51 -7.33
CA GLY A 52 -5.60 -3.40 -8.21
C GLY A 52 -6.97 -2.85 -8.61
N GLY A 53 -7.76 -2.38 -7.64
CA GLY A 53 -9.09 -1.81 -7.91
C GLY A 53 -9.05 -0.52 -8.74
N VAL A 54 -8.03 0.32 -8.52
CA VAL A 54 -7.87 1.60 -9.24
C VAL A 54 -7.36 1.41 -10.67
N ILE A 55 -6.50 0.43 -10.91
CA ILE A 55 -5.91 0.18 -12.25
C ILE A 55 -6.99 -0.17 -13.27
N TYR A 56 -7.96 -0.99 -12.90
CA TYR A 56 -9.05 -1.42 -13.79
C TYR A 56 -10.18 -0.40 -13.93
N ASN A 57 -10.17 0.66 -13.11
CA ASN A 57 -11.19 1.70 -13.18
C ASN A 57 -10.83 2.73 -14.27
N PRO A 58 -11.59 2.82 -15.38
CA PRO A 58 -11.29 3.77 -16.45
C PRO A 58 -11.53 5.22 -16.03
N SER A 59 -12.40 5.47 -15.04
CA SER A 59 -12.70 6.80 -14.53
C SER A 59 -11.55 7.40 -13.70
N ILE A 60 -10.63 6.56 -13.22
CA ILE A 60 -9.52 7.01 -12.38
C ILE A 60 -8.28 7.22 -13.24
N SER A 61 -7.68 8.41 -13.23
CA SER A 61 -6.47 8.71 -14.00
C SER A 61 -5.18 8.22 -13.29
N SER A 62 -4.07 8.10 -14.02
CA SER A 62 -2.77 7.72 -13.45
C SER A 62 -2.30 8.68 -12.34
N ILE A 63 -2.67 9.96 -12.42
CA ILE A 63 -2.37 10.97 -11.39
C ILE A 63 -3.24 10.74 -10.14
N GLN A 64 -4.51 10.40 -10.33
CA GLN A 64 -5.40 10.07 -9.21
C GLN A 64 -4.95 8.81 -8.49
N LEU A 65 -4.39 7.82 -9.20
CA LEU A 65 -3.74 6.67 -8.58
C LEU A 65 -2.61 7.10 -7.63
N LEU A 66 -1.73 8.02 -8.04
CA LEU A 66 -0.66 8.52 -7.17
C LEU A 66 -1.21 9.26 -5.95
N LEU A 67 -2.27 10.06 -6.11
CA LEU A 67 -2.95 10.75 -5.01
C LEU A 67 -3.56 9.77 -4.00
N VAL A 68 -4.25 8.73 -4.49
CA VAL A 68 -4.83 7.69 -3.62
C VAL A 68 -3.74 6.99 -2.81
N LEU A 69 -2.60 6.68 -3.44
CA LEU A 69 -1.45 6.08 -2.73
C LEU A 69 -0.84 7.03 -1.70
N PHE A 70 -0.77 8.32 -2.01
CA PHE A 70 -0.27 9.33 -1.07
C PHE A 70 -1.20 9.50 0.15
N ILE A 71 -2.52 9.51 -0.08
CA ILE A 71 -3.53 9.56 0.99
C ILE A 71 -3.42 8.30 1.86
N TRP A 72 -3.35 7.13 1.24
CA TRP A 72 -3.17 5.86 1.95
C TRP A 72 -1.92 5.86 2.82
N GLN A 73 -0.77 6.28 2.27
CA GLN A 73 0.50 6.34 2.99
C GLN A 73 0.43 7.30 4.18
N THR A 74 -0.22 8.45 4.00
CA THR A 74 -0.46 9.42 5.07
C THR A 74 -1.34 8.83 6.17
N LEU A 75 -2.42 8.13 5.79
CA LEU A 75 -3.35 7.49 6.72
C LEU A 75 -2.67 6.41 7.56
N ILE A 76 -1.89 5.51 6.94
CA ILE A 76 -1.12 4.48 7.66
C ILE A 76 -0.11 5.12 8.62
N THR A 77 0.60 6.16 8.18
CA THR A 77 1.59 6.85 9.01
C THR A 77 0.92 7.53 10.21
N PHE A 78 -0.23 8.16 9.98
CA PHE A 78 -1.05 8.80 11.01
C PHE A 78 -1.58 7.76 12.01
N LEU A 79 -2.19 6.67 11.53
CA LEU A 79 -2.67 5.58 12.38
C LEU A 79 -1.55 4.99 13.23
N ASN A 80 -0.38 4.75 12.64
CA ASN A 80 0.80 4.25 13.37
C ASN A 80 1.33 5.27 14.41
N PHE A 81 1.24 6.57 14.13
CA PHE A 81 1.60 7.61 15.08
C PHE A 81 0.66 7.61 16.30
N PHE A 82 -0.65 7.55 16.07
CA PHE A 82 -1.66 7.48 17.14
C PHE A 82 -1.59 6.17 17.92
N ALA A 83 -1.43 5.04 17.22
CA ALA A 83 -1.27 3.73 17.84
C ALA A 83 0.02 3.64 18.68
N ARG A 84 1.08 4.37 18.34
CA ARG A 84 2.30 4.45 19.19
C ARG A 84 2.10 5.28 20.45
N HIS A 85 1.23 6.29 20.42
CA HIS A 85 0.91 7.09 21.61
C HIS A 85 -0.04 6.34 22.55
N SER A 86 -0.91 5.49 21.98
CA SER A 86 -1.75 4.53 22.70
C SER A 86 -0.96 3.24 22.95
N VAL A 87 -0.25 3.16 24.08
CA VAL A 87 0.44 1.93 24.55
C VAL A 87 -0.55 0.73 24.71
N PHE A 88 -1.85 0.95 24.54
CA PHE A 88 -2.94 0.01 24.80
C PHE A 88 -2.90 -1.30 23.97
N PHE A 89 -2.32 -1.31 22.76
CA PHE A 89 -2.27 -2.52 21.92
C PHE A 89 -0.93 -3.26 21.91
N THR A 90 0.05 -2.82 22.70
CA THR A 90 1.33 -3.56 22.83
C THR A 90 1.15 -4.83 23.68
N GLY A 91 0.08 -4.92 24.49
CA GLY A 91 -0.24 -6.10 25.30
C GLY A 91 -0.87 -7.24 24.51
N LEU A 92 -1.82 -6.96 23.60
CA LEU A 92 -2.64 -7.99 22.96
C LEU A 92 -1.87 -8.90 21.97
N LEU A 93 -0.75 -8.41 21.42
CA LEU A 93 0.11 -9.20 20.53
C LEU A 93 1.17 -10.03 21.27
N ARG A 94 1.36 -9.82 22.59
CA ARG A 94 2.40 -10.49 23.38
C ARG A 94 1.90 -11.75 24.09
N GLU A 95 0.59 -11.91 24.26
CA GLU A 95 -0.02 -13.05 24.98
C GLU A 95 -0.12 -14.35 24.16
N GLY A 96 0.05 -14.28 22.83
CA GLY A 96 0.02 -15.46 21.95
C GLY A 96 1.32 -16.25 21.82
N MET A 97 2.39 -15.89 22.54
CA MET A 97 3.71 -16.56 22.48
C MET A 97 4.19 -17.12 23.84
N LEU A 98 3.30 -17.21 24.85
CA LEU A 98 3.62 -17.79 26.16
C LEU A 98 2.83 -19.06 26.50
N TYR A 99 2.33 -19.79 25.50
CA TYR A 99 1.78 -21.13 25.67
C TYR A 99 2.28 -22.06 24.57
#